data_AF-A0A382Y6Z7-F1
#
_entry.id   AF-A0A382Y6Z7-F1
#
_cell.length_a   1.000
_cell.length_b   1.000
_cell.length_c   1.000
_cell.angle_alpha   90.00
_cell.angle_beta   90.00
_cell.angle_gamma   90.00
#
_symmetry.space_group_name_H-M   'P 1'
#
loop_
_entity.id
_entity.type
_entity.pdbx_description
1 polymer ?
#
loop_
_entity_poly.entity_id
_entity_poly.type
_entity_poly.pdbx_seq_one_letter_code
_entity_poly.pdbx_strand_id
1 'polypeptide(L)'
;MSMQEKEISLEGDNNPLRGIRIVVTRPLNQSLGFCRDLTGLGSQVIQMPTVKICGLEDHEHLDKVVGDARQFDWVIFTSGNAVRYFAESAKRQGVSFGGDGDRTKVCCVGEETARISKSFGFDVASIPTIHTGKGIVELFESQGDLDGKSFLIPSSSEATATVSEGLRNLGGSVNVVPAYETVPVLEVPDHILA
;
A
#
# COMPACT_ATOMS: atom_id res chain seq x y z
N MET A 1 39.07 35.11 6.74
CA MET A 1 38.51 34.07 5.83
C MET A 1 37.00 34.10 5.99
N SER A 2 36.32 34.85 5.14
CA SER A 2 34.87 34.96 5.12
C SER A 2 34.33 33.84 4.23
N MET A 3 33.55 32.92 4.80
CA MET A 3 32.74 31.99 4.04
C MET A 3 31.59 32.79 3.41
N GLN A 4 31.67 33.03 2.11
CA GLN A 4 30.50 33.45 1.35
C GLN A 4 29.64 32.21 1.09
N GLU A 5 28.48 32.16 1.72
CA GLU A 5 27.37 31.34 1.27
C GLU A 5 27.00 31.77 -0.15
N LYS A 6 27.20 30.88 -1.12
CA LYS A 6 26.64 31.06 -2.47
C LYS A 6 25.15 30.76 -2.37
N GLU A 7 24.34 31.81 -2.35
CA GLU A 7 22.95 31.74 -2.80
C GLU A 7 22.93 31.13 -4.21
N ILE A 8 22.28 29.96 -4.34
CA ILE A 8 21.98 29.37 -5.64
C ILE A 8 20.78 30.15 -6.17
N SER A 9 21.04 31.16 -7.00
CA SER A 9 20.00 31.84 -7.77
C SER A 9 19.42 30.86 -8.80
N LEU A 10 18.16 30.45 -8.61
CA LEU A 10 17.36 29.71 -9.59
C LEU A 10 16.83 30.68 -10.65
N GLU A 11 17.72 31.22 -11.49
CA GLU A 11 17.34 31.90 -12.73
C GLU A 11 17.91 31.11 -13.91
N GLY A 12 17.15 30.12 -14.38
CA GLY A 12 17.50 29.31 -15.54
C GLY A 12 16.42 28.28 -15.87
N ASP A 13 15.78 28.46 -17.04
CA ASP A 13 14.76 27.64 -17.73
C ASP A 13 13.84 26.78 -16.82
N ASN A 14 12.58 27.21 -16.69
CA ASN A 14 11.59 26.74 -15.71
C ASN A 14 11.06 25.30 -15.96
N ASN A 15 11.83 24.43 -16.62
CA ASN A 15 11.45 23.08 -17.05
C ASN A 15 12.68 22.14 -17.04
N PRO A 16 13.06 21.59 -15.88
CA PRO A 16 14.29 20.79 -15.74
C PRO A 16 14.28 19.48 -16.53
N LEU A 17 13.11 19.02 -16.99
CA LEU A 17 12.96 17.78 -17.78
C LEU A 17 12.68 18.04 -19.26
N ARG A 18 12.90 19.27 -19.74
CA ARG A 18 12.66 19.64 -21.13
C ARG A 18 13.44 18.74 -22.09
N GLY A 19 12.74 18.20 -23.10
CA GLY A 19 13.34 17.32 -24.11
C GLY A 19 13.55 15.87 -23.65
N ILE A 20 13.26 15.54 -22.39
CA ILE A 20 13.32 14.18 -21.88
C ILE A 20 11.96 13.50 -22.14
N ARG A 21 12.02 12.28 -22.67
CA ARG A 21 10.86 11.40 -22.82
C ARG A 21 10.89 10.31 -21.74
N ILE A 22 9.82 10.19 -20.95
CA ILE A 22 9.74 9.28 -19.81
C ILE A 22 8.58 8.32 -20.02
N VAL A 23 8.85 7.02 -19.94
CA VAL A 23 7.82 5.98 -19.94
C VAL A 23 7.46 5.63 -18.50
N VAL A 24 6.18 5.71 -18.16
CA VAL A 24 5.66 5.37 -16.83
C VAL A 24 4.85 4.09 -16.89
N THR A 25 5.33 3.06 -16.18
CA THR A 25 4.78 1.69 -16.23
C THR A 25 3.86 1.30 -15.09
N ARG A 26 3.64 2.21 -14.14
CA ARG A 26 2.73 1.99 -13.00
C ARG A 26 1.27 1.89 -13.45
N PRO A 27 0.39 1.21 -12.66
CA PRO A 27 -1.05 1.18 -12.91
C PRO A 27 -1.60 2.58 -13.20
N LEU A 28 -2.47 2.69 -14.21
CA LEU A 28 -2.93 3.98 -14.73
C LEU A 28 -3.43 4.93 -13.63
N ASN A 29 -4.37 4.47 -12.81
CA ASN A 29 -4.97 5.28 -11.74
C ASN A 29 -3.97 5.69 -10.64
N GLN A 30 -2.84 4.99 -10.52
CA GLN A 30 -1.79 5.27 -9.54
C GLN A 30 -0.66 6.14 -10.11
N SER A 31 -0.65 6.38 -11.43
CA SER A 31 0.40 7.14 -12.11
C SER A 31 -0.04 8.54 -12.56
N LEU A 32 -1.35 8.84 -12.60
CA LEU A 32 -1.88 10.12 -13.11
C LEU A 32 -1.21 11.35 -12.50
N GLY A 33 -1.12 11.41 -11.16
CA GLY A 33 -0.49 12.54 -10.46
C GLY A 33 0.99 12.67 -10.81
N PHE A 34 1.72 11.56 -10.75
CA PHE A 34 3.14 11.52 -11.11
C PHE A 34 3.40 11.93 -12.56
N CYS A 35 2.56 11.49 -13.50
CA CYS A 35 2.65 11.88 -14.90
C CYS A 35 2.41 13.38 -15.07
N ARG A 36 1.42 13.94 -14.38
CA ARG A 36 1.15 15.38 -14.40
C ARG A 36 2.34 16.17 -13.86
N ASP A 37 2.95 15.72 -12.76
CA ASP A 37 4.11 16.39 -12.16
C ASP A 37 5.31 16.37 -13.12
N LEU A 38 5.59 15.22 -13.75
CA LEU A 38 6.64 15.09 -14.76
C LEU A 38 6.40 15.98 -15.99
N THR A 39 5.16 16.06 -16.48
CA THR A 39 4.79 16.96 -17.57
C THR A 39 4.93 18.42 -17.16
N GLY A 40 4.57 18.78 -15.93
CA GLY A 40 4.75 20.11 -15.38
C GLY A 40 6.22 20.55 -15.27
N LEU A 41 7.14 19.60 -15.19
CA LEU A 41 8.59 19.83 -15.24
C LEU A 41 9.17 19.87 -16.68
N GLY A 42 8.31 19.77 -17.71
CA GLY A 42 8.66 19.89 -19.12
C GLY A 42 8.96 18.59 -19.87
N SER A 43 8.76 17.42 -19.26
CA SER A 43 8.98 16.14 -19.93
C SER A 43 7.82 15.73 -20.85
N GLN A 44 8.14 14.93 -21.86
CA GLN A 44 7.14 14.17 -22.61
C GLN A 44 6.89 12.83 -21.91
N VAL A 45 5.72 12.66 -21.30
CA VAL A 45 5.37 11.44 -20.57
C VAL A 45 4.57 10.49 -21.46
N ILE A 46 5.00 9.24 -21.54
CA ILE A 46 4.25 8.13 -22.15
C ILE A 46 3.72 7.26 -21.02
N GLN A 47 2.40 7.20 -20.87
CA GLN A 47 1.76 6.32 -19.90
C GLN A 47 1.63 4.93 -20.51
N MET A 48 2.39 3.96 -20.02
CA MET A 48 2.38 2.59 -20.53
C MET A 48 2.25 1.59 -19.37
N PRO A 49 1.09 1.52 -18.70
CA PRO A 49 0.90 0.60 -17.58
C PRO A 49 1.18 -0.83 -18.01
N THR A 50 2.04 -1.54 -17.28
CA THR A 50 2.33 -2.95 -17.56
C THR A 50 1.46 -3.90 -16.74
N VAL A 51 0.84 -3.38 -15.68
CA VAL A 51 -0.05 -4.12 -14.79
C VAL A 51 -1.27 -3.29 -14.41
N LYS A 52 -2.36 -3.97 -14.11
CA LYS A 52 -3.57 -3.41 -13.49
C LYS A 52 -3.85 -4.12 -12.16
N ILE A 53 -4.47 -3.38 -11.26
CA ILE A 53 -4.92 -3.90 -9.96
C ILE A 53 -6.40 -4.23 -10.09
N CYS A 54 -6.78 -5.47 -9.79
CA CYS A 54 -8.13 -5.98 -9.89
C CYS A 54 -8.57 -6.61 -8.57
N GLY A 55 -9.87 -6.61 -8.30
CA GLY A 55 -10.43 -7.46 -7.25
C GLY A 55 -10.38 -8.92 -7.67
N LEU A 56 -10.58 -9.82 -6.71
CA LEU A 56 -10.70 -11.25 -7.00
C LEU A 56 -11.99 -11.52 -7.81
N GLU A 57 -11.94 -12.52 -8.69
CA GLU A 57 -13.15 -13.01 -9.37
C GLU A 57 -14.14 -13.61 -8.37
N ASP A 58 -13.63 -14.37 -7.40
CA ASP A 58 -14.37 -14.90 -6.26
C ASP A 58 -13.92 -14.24 -4.95
N HIS A 59 -14.85 -13.57 -4.30
CA HIS A 59 -14.63 -12.85 -3.04
C HIS A 59 -15.21 -13.58 -1.82
N GLU A 60 -15.78 -14.78 -1.95
CA GLU A 60 -16.44 -15.49 -0.85
C GLU A 60 -15.47 -15.77 0.31
N HIS A 61 -14.26 -16.23 0.00
CA HIS A 61 -13.25 -16.50 1.01
C HIS A 61 -12.80 -15.22 1.72
N LEU A 62 -12.54 -14.15 0.97
CA LEU A 62 -12.18 -12.85 1.53
C LEU A 62 -13.31 -12.36 2.45
N ASP A 63 -14.54 -12.35 1.96
CA ASP A 63 -15.71 -11.89 2.69
C ASP A 63 -15.93 -12.65 4.00
N LYS A 64 -15.78 -13.98 3.98
CA LYS A 64 -15.84 -14.78 5.21
C LYS A 64 -14.78 -14.36 6.22
N VAL A 65 -13.52 -14.25 5.79
CA VAL A 65 -12.40 -13.88 6.67
C VAL A 65 -12.56 -12.45 7.21
N VAL A 66 -13.03 -11.52 6.38
CA VAL A 66 -13.32 -10.14 6.80
C VAL A 66 -14.50 -10.08 7.76
N GLY A 67 -15.53 -10.91 7.58
CA GLY A 67 -16.64 -11.09 8.52
C GLY A 67 -16.16 -11.41 9.94
N ASP A 68 -15.09 -12.20 10.05
CA ASP A 68 -14.46 -12.60 11.30
C ASP A 68 -13.31 -11.68 11.75
N ALA A 69 -13.06 -10.55 11.06
CA ALA A 69 -11.88 -9.71 11.30
C ALA A 69 -11.75 -9.22 12.76
N ARG A 70 -12.88 -9.02 13.46
CA ARG A 70 -12.91 -8.60 14.88
C ARG A 70 -12.37 -9.65 15.86
N GLN A 71 -12.15 -10.88 15.41
CA GLN A 71 -11.58 -11.95 16.24
C GLN A 71 -10.06 -11.88 16.29
N PHE A 72 -9.43 -11.20 15.33
CA PHE A 72 -7.98 -11.03 15.27
C PHE A 72 -7.54 -9.90 16.21
N ASP A 73 -6.35 -10.04 16.80
CA ASP A 73 -5.75 -8.95 17.56
C ASP A 73 -5.23 -7.84 16.63
N TRP A 74 -4.81 -8.21 15.41
CA TRP A 74 -4.26 -7.28 14.43
C TRP A 74 -4.75 -7.54 13.00
N VAL A 75 -5.01 -6.46 12.27
CA VAL A 75 -5.07 -6.44 10.81
C VAL A 75 -3.89 -5.64 10.28
N ILE A 76 -3.10 -6.23 9.38
CA ILE A 76 -1.90 -5.61 8.82
C ILE A 76 -2.11 -5.29 7.35
N PHE A 77 -2.03 -4.00 7.00
CA PHE A 77 -2.07 -3.53 5.63
C PHE A 77 -0.68 -3.18 5.12
N THR A 78 -0.20 -3.95 4.16
CA THR A 78 1.10 -3.73 3.47
C THR A 78 0.97 -2.91 2.18
N SER A 79 -0.25 -2.50 1.82
CA SER A 79 -0.54 -1.73 0.62
C SER A 79 -1.87 -1.01 0.74
N GLY A 80 -1.98 0.19 0.20
CA GLY A 80 -3.26 0.89 0.05
C GLY A 80 -4.27 0.14 -0.83
N ASN A 81 -3.83 -0.77 -1.70
CA ASN A 81 -4.75 -1.66 -2.44
C ASN A 81 -5.42 -2.65 -1.49
N ALA A 82 -4.66 -3.29 -0.61
CA ALA A 82 -5.19 -4.22 0.39
C ALA A 82 -6.25 -3.54 1.26
N VAL A 83 -6.01 -2.29 1.67
CA VAL A 83 -6.99 -1.49 2.40
C VAL A 83 -8.29 -1.33 1.62
N ARG A 84 -8.22 -0.92 0.34
CA ARG A 84 -9.43 -0.66 -0.49
C ARG A 84 -10.29 -1.91 -0.64
N TYR A 85 -9.69 -3.02 -1.05
CA TYR A 85 -10.44 -4.26 -1.27
C TYR A 85 -10.94 -4.89 0.03
N PHE A 86 -10.16 -4.77 1.12
CA PHE A 86 -10.63 -5.13 2.45
C PHE A 86 -11.81 -4.26 2.89
N ALA A 87 -11.75 -2.95 2.66
CA ALA A 87 -12.83 -2.02 3.01
C ALA A 87 -14.13 -2.30 2.24
N GLU A 88 -14.02 -2.63 0.95
CA GLU A 88 -15.16 -3.06 0.14
C GLU A 88 -15.79 -4.34 0.69
N SER A 89 -14.98 -5.32 1.07
CA SER A 89 -15.42 -6.54 1.72
C SER A 89 -16.07 -6.26 3.10
N ALA A 90 -15.42 -5.46 3.94
CA ALA A 90 -15.93 -5.08 5.26
C ALA A 90 -17.29 -4.38 5.16
N LYS A 91 -17.46 -3.52 4.15
CA LYS A 91 -18.74 -2.88 3.84
C LYS A 91 -19.81 -3.89 3.45
N ARG A 92 -19.49 -4.90 2.64
CA ARG A 92 -20.44 -5.98 2.28
C ARG A 92 -20.84 -6.80 3.50
N GLN A 93 -19.90 -7.04 4.41
CA GLN A 93 -20.10 -7.86 5.62
C GLN A 93 -20.63 -7.06 6.82
N GLY A 94 -20.78 -5.74 6.71
CA GLY A 94 -21.20 -4.88 7.84
C GLY A 94 -20.18 -4.84 8.99
N VAL A 95 -18.89 -5.08 8.70
CA VAL A 95 -17.81 -5.08 9.68
C VAL A 95 -17.14 -3.71 9.73
N SER A 96 -16.88 -3.22 10.93
CA SER A 96 -16.10 -2.01 11.20
C SER A 96 -15.29 -2.22 12.47
N PHE A 97 -14.05 -1.74 12.52
CA PHE A 97 -13.22 -1.78 13.72
C PHE A 97 -12.11 -0.71 13.64
N GLY A 98 -11.50 -0.42 14.78
CA GLY A 98 -10.44 0.57 14.94
C GLY A 98 -10.75 1.61 16.03
N GLY A 99 -11.99 1.67 16.52
CA GLY A 99 -12.37 2.65 17.54
C GLY A 99 -11.81 2.34 18.93
N ASP A 100 -11.92 3.31 19.83
CA ASP A 100 -11.56 3.14 21.24
C ASP A 100 -12.35 1.98 21.86
N GLY A 101 -11.62 0.99 22.38
CA GLY A 101 -12.19 -0.21 23.01
C GLY A 101 -12.32 -1.43 22.09
N ASP A 102 -12.04 -1.29 20.79
CA ASP A 102 -11.95 -2.45 19.90
C ASP A 102 -10.72 -3.31 20.25
N ARG A 103 -10.92 -4.63 20.24
CA ARG A 103 -9.82 -5.59 20.43
C ARG A 103 -8.85 -5.56 19.24
N THR A 104 -9.40 -5.50 18.03
CA THR A 104 -8.64 -5.56 16.78
C THR A 104 -7.99 -4.23 16.47
N LYS A 105 -6.67 -4.25 16.32
CA LYS A 105 -5.86 -3.07 15.98
C LYS A 105 -5.39 -3.13 14.54
N VAL A 106 -5.15 -1.95 13.95
CA VAL A 106 -4.62 -1.86 12.58
C VAL A 106 -3.15 -1.43 12.60
N CYS A 107 -2.32 -2.17 11.88
CA CYS A 107 -0.95 -1.78 11.55
C CYS A 107 -0.85 -1.52 10.04
N CYS A 108 -0.25 -0.40 9.65
CA CYS A 108 -0.01 -0.06 8.25
C CYS A 108 1.48 0.01 7.98
N VAL A 109 1.92 -0.45 6.81
CA VAL A 109 3.36 -0.42 6.43
C VAL A 109 3.93 0.99 6.37
N GLY A 110 3.12 2.02 6.13
CA GLY A 110 3.57 3.39 6.03
C GLY A 110 2.43 4.40 5.94
N GLU A 111 2.80 5.69 6.00
CA GLU A 111 1.88 6.81 6.14
C GLU A 111 0.78 6.87 5.06
N GLU A 112 1.13 6.63 3.78
CA GLU A 112 0.11 6.68 2.72
C GLU A 112 -0.92 5.55 2.87
N THR A 113 -0.49 4.36 3.29
CA THR A 113 -1.42 3.26 3.57
C THR A 113 -2.29 3.62 4.77
N ALA A 114 -1.71 4.22 5.81
CA ALA A 114 -2.45 4.65 6.99
C ALA A 114 -3.49 5.74 6.68
N ARG A 115 -3.15 6.69 5.82
CA ARG A 115 -4.08 7.72 5.33
C ARG A 115 -5.27 7.11 4.60
N ILE A 116 -5.02 6.11 3.75
CA ILE A 116 -6.09 5.37 3.05
C ILE A 116 -6.94 4.59 4.07
N SER A 117 -6.33 3.89 5.03
CA SER A 117 -7.07 3.16 6.09
C SER A 117 -8.02 4.06 6.86
N LYS A 118 -7.55 5.23 7.30
CA LYS A 118 -8.37 6.23 7.99
C LYS A 118 -9.53 6.74 7.12
N SER A 119 -9.32 6.90 5.81
CA SER A 119 -10.40 7.33 4.90
C SER A 119 -11.54 6.32 4.77
N PHE A 120 -11.31 5.06 5.15
CA PHE A 120 -12.32 4.00 5.21
C PHE A 120 -12.83 3.74 6.64
N GLY A 121 -12.42 4.55 7.63
CA GLY A 121 -12.85 4.39 9.01
C GLY A 121 -12.07 3.35 9.82
N PHE A 122 -10.93 2.88 9.31
CA PHE A 122 -10.02 2.02 10.06
C PHE A 122 -8.94 2.86 10.73
N ASP A 123 -9.04 3.02 12.05
CA ASP A 123 -8.04 3.75 12.83
C ASP A 123 -6.75 2.94 12.98
N VAL A 124 -5.63 3.61 12.70
CA VAL A 124 -4.31 2.99 12.63
C VAL A 124 -3.61 3.13 13.97
N ALA A 125 -3.37 2.00 14.62
CA ALA A 125 -2.72 1.93 15.92
C ALA A 125 -1.19 1.96 15.83
N SER A 126 -0.61 1.51 14.72
CA SER A 126 0.84 1.47 14.56
C SER A 126 1.30 1.59 13.10
N ILE A 127 2.44 2.24 12.93
CA ILE A 127 3.17 2.36 11.67
C ILE A 127 4.65 2.12 12.01
N PRO A 128 5.38 1.24 11.31
CA PRO A 128 6.79 1.02 11.58
C PRO A 128 7.63 2.23 11.14
N THR A 129 8.74 2.50 11.82
CA THR A 129 9.67 3.58 11.42
C THR A 129 10.25 3.34 10.03
N ILE A 130 10.51 2.08 9.68
CA ILE A 130 10.95 1.67 8.35
C ILE A 130 9.74 1.18 7.57
N HIS A 131 9.34 1.90 6.52
CA HIS A 131 8.14 1.60 5.74
C HIS A 131 8.28 0.38 4.80
N THR A 132 8.58 -0.78 5.37
CA THR A 132 8.80 -2.04 4.65
C THR A 132 8.20 -3.22 5.41
N GLY A 133 8.02 -4.36 4.73
CA GLY A 133 7.60 -5.60 5.39
C GLY A 133 8.55 -6.01 6.53
N LYS A 134 9.87 -5.82 6.35
CA LYS A 134 10.85 -6.05 7.41
C LYS A 134 10.66 -5.12 8.60
N GLY A 135 10.38 -3.84 8.34
CA GLY A 135 10.10 -2.87 9.40
C GLY A 135 8.86 -3.20 10.23
N ILE A 136 7.84 -3.84 9.62
CA ILE A 136 6.70 -4.39 10.38
C ILE A 136 7.16 -5.50 11.32
N VAL A 137 8.02 -6.41 10.86
CA VAL A 137 8.56 -7.49 11.70
C VAL A 137 9.37 -6.91 12.86
N GLU A 138 10.28 -5.96 12.59
CA GLU A 138 11.08 -5.27 13.60
C GLU A 138 10.21 -4.51 14.63
N LEU A 139 9.11 -3.90 14.17
CA LEU A 139 8.14 -3.24 15.05
C LEU A 139 7.53 -4.24 16.04
N PHE A 140 7.09 -5.40 15.59
CA PHE A 140 6.48 -6.41 16.46
C PHE A 140 7.52 -7.16 17.31
N GLU A 141 8.71 -7.41 16.80
CA GLU A 141 9.84 -7.95 17.56
C GLU A 141 10.17 -7.07 18.77
N SER A 142 10.11 -5.75 18.61
CA SER A 142 10.33 -4.80 19.71
C SER A 142 9.26 -4.85 20.82
N GLN A 143 8.11 -5.45 20.54
CA GLN A 143 7.01 -5.63 21.51
C GLN A 143 7.15 -6.93 22.31
N GLY A 144 8.08 -7.82 21.95
CA GLY A 144 8.31 -9.11 22.59
C GLY A 144 7.70 -10.29 21.83
N ASP A 145 7.63 -11.44 22.51
CA ASP A 145 7.01 -12.66 21.97
C ASP A 145 5.52 -12.42 21.65
N LEU A 146 5.08 -12.94 20.51
CA LEU A 146 3.73 -12.80 19.99
C LEU A 146 2.86 -14.04 20.30
N ASP A 147 3.29 -14.90 21.22
CA ASP A 147 2.51 -16.06 21.64
C ASP A 147 1.06 -15.69 22.00
N GLY A 148 0.12 -16.46 21.45
CA GLY A 148 -1.32 -16.22 21.57
C GLY A 148 -1.87 -15.01 20.79
N LYS A 149 -1.06 -14.27 20.04
CA LYS A 149 -1.52 -13.16 19.18
C LYS A 149 -1.92 -13.65 17.80
N SER A 150 -3.02 -13.09 17.30
CA SER A 150 -3.60 -13.42 16.01
C SER A 150 -3.54 -12.23 15.04
N PHE A 151 -3.13 -12.50 13.81
CA PHE A 151 -2.89 -11.52 12.77
C PHE A 151 -3.64 -11.90 11.50
N LEU A 152 -4.31 -10.93 10.90
CA LEU A 152 -4.89 -11.01 9.56
C LEU A 152 -4.11 -10.10 8.62
N ILE A 153 -3.68 -10.63 7.48
CA ILE A 153 -2.94 -9.89 6.46
C ILE A 153 -3.68 -9.99 5.12
N PRO A 154 -4.49 -8.99 4.77
CA PRO A 154 -5.03 -8.85 3.42
C PRO A 154 -3.88 -8.50 2.46
N SER A 155 -3.71 -9.26 1.38
CA SER A 155 -2.55 -9.14 0.48
C SER A 155 -2.93 -9.24 -0.99
N SER A 156 -1.95 -9.08 -1.88
CA SER A 156 -2.09 -9.56 -3.26
C SER A 156 -2.07 -11.09 -3.28
N SER A 157 -2.65 -11.71 -4.32
CA SER A 157 -2.55 -13.17 -4.55
C SER A 157 -1.08 -13.66 -4.67
N GLU A 158 -0.17 -12.79 -5.11
CA GLU A 158 1.27 -13.10 -5.29
C GLU A 158 2.16 -12.50 -4.18
N ALA A 159 1.61 -12.16 -3.01
CA ALA A 159 2.38 -11.47 -1.98
C ALA A 159 3.56 -12.30 -1.45
N THR A 160 4.68 -11.63 -1.17
CA THR A 160 5.83 -12.27 -0.53
C THR A 160 5.54 -12.60 0.93
N ALA A 161 6.16 -13.68 1.43
CA ALA A 161 5.87 -14.21 2.74
C ALA A 161 6.54 -13.45 3.91
N THR A 162 7.38 -12.44 3.63
CA THR A 162 8.26 -11.76 4.61
C THR A 162 7.57 -11.39 5.93
N VAL A 163 6.42 -10.70 5.86
CA VAL A 163 5.69 -10.28 7.07
C VAL A 163 5.09 -11.50 7.77
N SER A 164 4.46 -12.40 7.01
CA SER A 164 3.77 -13.56 7.58
C SER A 164 4.73 -14.55 8.24
N GLU A 165 5.89 -14.82 7.63
CA GLU A 165 6.94 -15.67 8.20
C GLU A 165 7.60 -15.00 9.39
N GLY A 166 7.92 -13.71 9.29
CA GLY A 166 8.51 -12.97 10.40
C GLY A 166 7.63 -13.01 11.66
N LEU A 167 6.33 -12.75 11.52
CA LEU A 167 5.40 -12.80 12.65
C LEU A 167 5.20 -14.21 13.20
N ARG A 168 5.16 -15.24 12.33
CA ARG A 168 5.10 -16.65 12.76
C ARG A 168 6.35 -17.06 13.54
N ASN A 169 7.52 -16.63 13.10
CA ASN A 169 8.79 -16.90 13.79
C ASN A 169 8.87 -16.22 15.17
N LEU A 170 8.13 -15.13 15.36
CA LEU A 170 7.95 -14.45 16.64
C LEU A 170 6.81 -15.05 17.49
N GLY A 171 6.23 -16.20 17.13
CA GLY A 171 5.17 -16.88 17.89
C GLY A 171 3.73 -16.53 17.50
N GLY A 172 3.53 -15.63 16.53
CA GLY A 172 2.21 -15.16 16.12
C GLY A 172 1.44 -16.14 15.22
N SER A 173 0.13 -16.22 15.41
CA SER A 173 -0.78 -16.93 14.49
C SER A 173 -1.19 -16.01 13.36
N VAL A 174 -0.79 -16.33 12.12
CA VAL A 174 -0.98 -15.44 10.96
C VAL A 174 -1.87 -16.07 9.90
N ASN A 175 -3.01 -15.43 9.63
CA ASN A 175 -3.87 -15.67 8.49
C ASN A 175 -3.57 -14.65 7.37
N VAL A 176 -3.18 -15.14 6.20
CA VAL A 176 -2.98 -14.30 5.01
C VAL A 176 -4.12 -14.58 4.06
N VAL A 177 -4.81 -13.53 3.60
CA VAL A 177 -5.94 -13.65 2.69
C VAL A 177 -5.69 -12.81 1.44
N PRO A 178 -5.76 -13.39 0.23
CA PRO A 178 -5.78 -12.61 -0.99
C PRO A 178 -6.97 -11.65 -0.97
N ALA A 179 -6.72 -10.38 -1.27
CA ALA A 179 -7.74 -9.35 -1.36
C ALA A 179 -7.84 -8.76 -2.77
N TYR A 180 -6.75 -8.86 -3.54
CA TYR A 180 -6.66 -8.31 -4.89
C TYR A 180 -5.60 -9.03 -5.70
N GLU A 181 -5.63 -8.78 -7.00
CA GLU A 181 -4.69 -9.33 -7.97
C GLU A 181 -4.00 -8.22 -8.75
N THR A 182 -2.74 -8.47 -9.07
CA THR A 182 -1.98 -7.70 -10.03
C THR A 182 -1.92 -8.52 -11.30
N VAL A 183 -2.57 -8.05 -12.35
CA VAL A 183 -2.62 -8.78 -13.63
C VAL A 183 -1.97 -7.96 -14.73
N PRO A 184 -1.33 -8.61 -15.73
CA PRO A 184 -0.67 -7.91 -16.81
C PRO A 184 -1.68 -7.13 -17.67
N VAL A 185 -1.22 -5.99 -18.20
CA VAL A 185 -1.92 -5.29 -19.29
C VAL A 185 -1.33 -5.80 -20.59
N LEU A 186 -2.16 -6.45 -21.41
CA LEU A 186 -1.73 -7.09 -22.66
C LEU A 186 -1.99 -6.22 -23.90
N GLU A 187 -2.73 -5.13 -23.73
CA GLU A 187 -3.07 -4.20 -24.81
C GLU A 187 -2.31 -2.89 -24.64
N VAL A 188 -1.66 -2.44 -25.70
CA VAL A 188 -1.02 -1.12 -25.74
C VAL A 188 -2.08 -0.10 -26.14
N PRO A 189 -2.35 0.94 -25.32
CA PRO A 189 -3.29 1.98 -25.70
C PRO A 189 -2.92 2.63 -27.03
N ASP A 190 -3.90 2.82 -27.92
CA ASP A 190 -3.69 3.37 -29.27
C ASP A 190 -2.95 4.72 -29.28
N HIS A 191 -3.14 5.54 -28.26
CA HIS A 191 -2.50 6.85 -28.12
C HIS A 191 -0.98 6.78 -27.92
N ILE A 192 -0.40 5.60 -27.66
CA ILE A 192 1.05 5.37 -27.56
C ILE A 192 1.66 5.04 -28.93
N LEU A 193 0.86 4.54 -29.88
CA LEU A 193 1.33 4.05 -31.18
C LEU A 193 1.34 5.12 -32.28
N ALA A 194 0.93 6.36 -31.97
CA ALA A 194 0.79 7.49 -32.89
C ALA A 194 2.00 8.45 -32.90
#